data_AF-A0A961I0C5-F1
#
_entry.id   AF-A0A961I0C5-F1
#
_cell.length_a   1.000
_cell.length_b   1.000
_cell.length_c   1.000
_cell.angle_alpha   90.00
_cell.angle_beta   90.00
_cell.angle_gamma   90.00
#
_symmetry.space_group_name_H-M   'P 1'
#
loop_
_entity.id
_entity.type
_entity.pdbx_description
1 polymer ?
#
loop_
_entity_poly.entity_id
_entity_poly.type
_entity_poly.pdbx_seq_one_letter_code
_entity_poly.pdbx_strand_id
1 'polypeptide(L)' 'RARPLIWTYKGDFRDRARAAERAARQLDVDRYEDIRRTLPRLVEACLDCHRIYRDP' A
#
# COMPACT_ATOMS: atom_id res chain seq x y z
N ARG A 1 -8.27 10.18 -7.45
CA ARG A 1 -7.86 10.17 -8.89
C ARG A 1 -6.33 9.99 -8.98
N ALA A 2 -5.76 9.46 -10.07
CA ALA A 2 -4.31 9.32 -10.22
C ALA A 2 -3.62 10.66 -10.54
N ARG A 3 -2.55 10.99 -9.81
CA ARG A 3 -1.77 12.22 -10.01
C ARG A 3 -0.70 12.06 -11.10
N PRO A 4 -0.37 13.12 -11.85
CA PRO A 4 0.70 13.08 -12.86
C PRO A 4 2.08 12.72 -12.30
N LEU A 5 2.30 12.96 -10.99
CA LEU A 5 3.56 12.63 -10.28
C LEU A 5 3.98 11.16 -10.45
N ILE A 6 3.04 10.24 -10.73
CA ILE A 6 3.34 8.84 -11.02
C ILE A 6 4.34 8.72 -12.17
N TRP A 7 4.23 9.56 -13.20
CA TRP A 7 5.10 9.50 -14.37
C TRP A 7 6.47 10.12 -14.10
N THR A 8 6.52 11.20 -13.32
CA THR A 8 7.77 11.85 -12.88
C THR A 8 8.57 10.96 -11.94
N TYR A 9 7.89 10.29 -11.00
CA TYR A 9 8.50 9.47 -9.95
C TYR A 9 8.14 7.98 -10.10
N LYS A 10 8.21 7.47 -11.34
CA LYS A 10 7.79 6.11 -11.70
C LYS A 10 8.48 5.01 -10.89
N GLY A 11 9.73 5.23 -10.48
CA GLY A 11 10.47 4.32 -9.61
C GLY A 11 9.84 4.18 -8.22
N ASP A 12 9.71 5.30 -7.50
CA ASP A 12 9.10 5.33 -6.17
C ASP A 12 7.64 4.83 -6.20
N PHE A 13 6.85 5.19 -7.21
CA PHE A 13 5.50 4.64 -7.39
C PHE A 13 5.49 3.10 -7.45
N ARG A 14 6.41 2.51 -8.23
CA ARG A 14 6.53 1.05 -8.34
C ARG A 14 7.00 0.42 -7.03
N ASP A 15 7.93 1.03 -6.32
CA ASP A 15 8.44 0.50 -5.05
C ASP A 15 7.36 0.50 -3.97
N ARG A 16 6.53 1.54 -3.91
CA ARG A 16 5.35 1.59 -3.04
C ARG A 16 4.30 0.56 -3.44
N ALA A 17 4.03 0.38 -4.73
CA ALA A 17 3.12 -0.66 -5.20
C ALA A 17 3.61 -2.06 -4.79
N ARG A 18 4.91 -2.34 -4.92
CA ARG A 18 5.53 -3.60 -4.46
C ARG A 18 5.47 -3.75 -2.95
N ALA A 19 5.61 -2.67 -2.18
CA ALA A 19 5.46 -2.71 -0.73
C ALA A 19 4.02 -3.10 -0.32
N ALA A 20 3.01 -2.52 -0.98
CA ALA A 20 1.62 -2.90 -0.80
C ALA A 20 1.35 -4.36 -1.19
N GLU A 21 1.91 -4.84 -2.32
CA GLU A 21 1.81 -6.25 -2.71
C GLU A 21 2.42 -7.18 -1.65
N ARG A 22 3.63 -6.86 -1.14
CA ARG A 22 4.26 -7.67 -0.07
C ARG A 22 3.44 -7.67 1.21
N ALA A 23 2.85 -6.54 1.58
CA ALA A 23 1.98 -6.46 2.76
C ALA A 23 0.69 -7.27 2.56
N ALA A 24 0.10 -7.23 1.36
CA ALA A 24 -1.08 -8.03 1.02
C ALA A 24 -0.79 -9.53 1.07
N ARG A 25 0.38 -9.98 0.60
CA ARG A 25 0.81 -11.39 0.72
C ARG A 25 1.06 -11.85 2.16
N GLN A 26 1.33 -10.90 3.07
CA GLN A 26 1.54 -11.15 4.50
C GLN A 26 0.27 -10.93 5.32
N LEU A 27 -0.84 -10.55 4.68
CA LEU A 27 -2.12 -10.44 5.34
C LEU A 27 -2.59 -11.85 5.72
N ASP A 28 -2.77 -12.06 7.00
CA ASP A 28 -3.31 -13.30 7.54
C ASP A 28 -4.77 -13.05 7.91
N VAL A 29 -5.67 -13.75 7.24
CA VAL A 29 -7.13 -13.58 7.39
C VAL A 29 -7.78 -14.77 8.08
N ASP A 30 -6.99 -15.78 8.49
CA ASP A 30 -7.52 -17.05 8.98
C ASP A 30 -8.07 -16.94 10.39
N ARG A 31 -7.54 -15.99 11.19
CA ARG A 31 -7.97 -15.74 12.57
C ARG A 31 -8.06 -14.26 12.86
N TYR A 32 -9.01 -13.88 13.73
CA TYR A 32 -9.22 -12.50 14.14
C TYR A 32 -7.96 -11.83 14.70
N GLU A 33 -7.18 -12.54 15.52
CA GLU A 33 -5.96 -11.96 16.11
C GLU A 33 -4.86 -11.74 15.08
N ASP A 34 -4.79 -12.61 14.07
CA ASP A 34 -3.79 -12.51 13.00
C ASP A 34 -4.15 -11.41 12.00
N ILE A 35 -5.43 -11.24 11.64
CA ILE A 35 -5.87 -10.11 10.82
C ILE A 35 -5.69 -8.79 11.57
N ARG A 36 -6.02 -8.74 12.86
CA ARG A 36 -5.81 -7.54 13.69
C ARG A 36 -4.34 -7.13 13.73
N ARG A 37 -3.41 -8.10 13.69
CA ARG A 37 -1.96 -7.86 13.68
C ARG A 37 -1.42 -7.49 12.29
N THR A 38 -1.93 -8.08 11.22
CA THR A 38 -1.36 -7.94 9.87
C THR A 38 -2.03 -6.88 9.00
N LEU A 39 -3.33 -6.61 9.22
CA LEU A 39 -4.11 -5.63 8.47
C LEU A 39 -3.55 -4.19 8.53
N PRO A 40 -3.11 -3.66 9.69
CA PRO A 40 -2.61 -2.29 9.76
C PRO A 40 -1.47 -2.02 8.76
N ARG A 41 -0.56 -2.99 8.59
CA ARG A 41 0.58 -2.88 7.67
C ARG A 41 0.14 -2.73 6.20
N LEU A 42 -0.92 -3.42 5.79
CA LEU A 42 -1.48 -3.28 4.44
C LEU A 42 -2.13 -1.90 4.26
N VAL A 43 -2.89 -1.45 5.26
CA VAL A 43 -3.55 -0.14 5.22
C VAL A 43 -2.52 0.99 5.13
N GLU A 44 -1.45 0.92 5.93
CA GLU A 44 -0.35 1.87 5.88
C GLU A 44 0.29 1.93 4.48
N ALA A 45 0.59 0.77 3.87
CA ALA A 45 1.15 0.73 2.52
C ALA A 45 0.23 1.38 1.46
N CYS A 46 -1.09 1.18 1.59
CA CYS A 46 -2.07 1.86 0.74
C CYS A 46 -2.05 3.37 0.94
N LEU A 47 -2.10 3.83 2.19
CA LEU A 47 -2.10 5.26 2.52
C LEU A 47 -0.81 5.96 2.11
N ASP A 48 0.33 5.29 2.20
CA ASP A 48 1.63 5.82 1.82
C ASP A 48 1.78 6.05 0.32
N CYS A 49 1.16 5.21 -0.51
CA CYS A 49 1.07 5.46 -1.95
C CYS A 49 0.06 6.57 -2.25
N HIS A 50 -1.13 6.49 -1.65
CA HIS A 50 -2.22 7.42 -1.93
C HIS A 50 -1.88 8.87 -1.56
N ARG A 51 -1.19 9.10 -0.43
CA ARG A 51 -0.78 10.45 0.02
C ARG A 51 -0.02 11.24 -1.05
N ILE A 52 0.77 10.54 -1.86
CA ILE A 52 1.63 11.15 -2.89
C ILE A 52 0.96 11.11 -4.25
N TYR A 53 0.43 9.95 -4.64
CA TYR A 53 0.05 9.65 -6.02
C TYR A 53 -1.45 9.65 -6.30
N ARG A 54 -2.29 9.81 -5.27
CA ARG A 54 -3.75 9.82 -5.41
C ARG A 54 -4.32 11.14 -4.90
N ASP A 55 -5.19 11.76 -5.68
CA ASP A 55 -6.03 12.83 -5.18
C ASP A 55 -7.03 12.28 -4.17
N PRO A 56 -7.34 13.05 -3.09
CA PRO A 56 -8.27 12.64 -2.04
C PRO A 56 -9.54 11.98 -2.55
#